data_AF-A0A560DKA6-F1
#
_entry.id   AF-A0A560DKA6-F1
#
_cell.length_a   1.000
_cell.length_b   1.000
_cell.length_c   1.000
_cell.angle_alpha   90.00
_cell.angle_beta   90.00
_cell.angle_gamma   90.00
#
_symmetry.space_group_name_H-M   'P 1'
#
loop_
_entity.id
_entity.type
_entity.pdbx_description
1 polymer ?
#
loop_
_entity_poly.entity_id
_entity_poly.type
_entity_poly.pdbx_seq_one_letter_code
_entity_poly.pdbx_strand_id
1 'polypeptide(L)'
;MVRRIKARVQHTRHVHIHNDLDGAAHYLQEIIKGKLAAGIQDAIFFDCMACATMIAFAFEAYLNFFGAKLVDPWNERQRINDKIKQVYGALKLAPDWHARPFSGVRAMKDLRDIFAHGKPQTIEMDEEVEADYGELDGKRCDLGPEWEKLCTPATVLAAYGDLQAVWKAMLENSGMTMFETMDHGEGGTTYIGDVEPAGE
;
A
#
# COMPACT_ATOMS: atom_id res chain seq x y z
N MET A 1 -26.92 35.06 -31.17
CA MET A 1 -27.65 34.12 -30.30
C MET A 1 -26.83 32.84 -30.16
N VAL A 2 -26.63 32.33 -28.95
CA VAL A 2 -25.91 31.05 -28.74
C VAL A 2 -26.90 29.91 -28.97
N ARG A 3 -26.61 29.04 -29.96
CA ARG A 3 -27.42 27.85 -30.25
C ARG A 3 -27.35 26.89 -29.05
N ARG A 4 -28.51 26.57 -28.46
CA ARG A 4 -28.62 25.62 -27.35
C ARG A 4 -29.06 24.27 -27.90
N ILE A 5 -28.41 23.20 -27.45
CA ILE A 5 -28.75 21.83 -27.84
C ILE A 5 -29.08 20.99 -26.62
N LYS A 6 -29.93 19.98 -26.82
CA LYS A 6 -30.19 18.89 -25.91
C LYS A 6 -29.34 17.71 -26.37
N ALA A 7 -28.53 17.15 -25.47
CA ALA A 7 -27.75 15.95 -25.71
C ALA A 7 -27.83 15.05 -24.49
N ARG A 8 -27.74 13.73 -24.69
CA ARG A 8 -27.51 12.74 -23.63
C ARG A 8 -26.01 12.56 -23.50
N VAL A 9 -25.51 12.69 -22.27
CA VAL A 9 -24.13 12.38 -21.94
C VAL A 9 -24.14 11.14 -21.04
N GLN A 10 -23.35 10.13 -21.40
CA GLN A 10 -23.15 8.94 -20.58
C GLN A 10 -21.65 8.70 -20.40
N HIS A 11 -21.25 8.42 -19.17
CA HIS A 11 -19.89 8.08 -18.81
C HIS A 11 -19.90 6.94 -17.78
N THR A 12 -19.00 5.99 -17.96
CA THR A 12 -18.67 4.94 -16.98
C THR A 12 -17.18 5.08 -16.66
N ARG A 13 -16.83 4.95 -15.38
CA ARG A 13 -15.44 4.94 -14.92
C ARG A 13 -15.23 3.74 -13.99
N HIS A 14 -14.20 2.98 -14.25
CA HIS A 14 -13.66 1.94 -13.40
C HIS A 14 -12.50 2.53 -12.61
N VAL A 15 -12.64 2.54 -11.28
CA VAL A 15 -11.64 3.07 -10.37
C VAL A 15 -11.07 1.93 -9.54
N HIS A 16 -9.75 1.91 -9.43
CA HIS A 16 -8.99 0.85 -8.80
C HIS A 16 -8.05 1.48 -7.77
N ILE A 17 -8.57 1.65 -6.54
CA ILE A 17 -7.87 2.36 -5.44
C ILE A 17 -6.48 1.81 -5.12
N HIS A 18 -6.20 0.56 -5.49
CA HIS A 18 -4.86 0.00 -5.33
C HIS A 18 -3.80 0.74 -6.17
N ASN A 19 -4.18 1.33 -7.31
CA ASN A 19 -3.30 2.15 -8.13
C ASN A 19 -2.89 3.43 -7.39
N ASP A 20 -3.82 4.09 -6.71
CA ASP A 20 -3.53 5.30 -5.93
C ASP A 20 -2.66 4.99 -4.71
N LEU A 21 -2.93 3.88 -4.02
CA LEU A 21 -2.19 3.47 -2.83
C LEU A 21 -0.76 3.02 -3.17
N ASP A 22 -0.57 2.24 -4.25
CA ASP A 22 0.77 1.91 -4.75
C ASP A 22 1.50 3.16 -5.26
N GLY A 23 0.79 4.05 -5.98
CA GLY A 23 1.35 5.34 -6.40
C GLY A 23 1.83 6.20 -5.24
N ALA A 24 1.09 6.22 -4.12
CA ALA A 24 1.52 6.91 -2.90
C ALA A 24 2.76 6.25 -2.27
N ALA A 25 2.81 4.91 -2.20
CA ALA A 25 3.98 4.18 -1.73
C ALA A 25 5.21 4.44 -2.63
N HIS A 26 5.01 4.47 -3.96
CA HIS A 26 6.02 4.82 -4.95
C HIS A 26 6.59 6.21 -4.72
N TYR A 27 5.72 7.21 -4.56
CA TYR A 27 6.16 8.59 -4.33
C TYR A 27 6.99 8.71 -3.05
N LEU A 28 6.56 8.06 -1.96
CA LEU A 28 7.26 8.12 -0.67
C LEU A 28 8.63 7.43 -0.72
N GLN A 29 8.78 6.29 -1.43
CA GLN A 29 10.11 5.68 -1.59
C GLN A 29 11.07 6.58 -2.38
N GLU A 30 10.58 7.37 -3.35
CA GLU A 30 11.40 8.30 -4.12
C GLU A 30 11.85 9.49 -3.27
N ILE A 31 10.99 9.99 -2.36
CA ILE A 31 11.40 10.95 -1.33
C ILE A 31 12.54 10.39 -0.48
N ILE A 32 12.37 9.17 0.04
CA ILE A 32 13.38 8.52 0.90
C ILE A 32 14.71 8.38 0.14
N LYS A 33 14.68 7.87 -1.09
CA LYS A 33 15.88 7.75 -1.95
C LYS A 33 16.53 9.10 -2.21
N GLY A 34 15.75 10.13 -2.52
CA GLY A 34 16.23 11.49 -2.74
C GLY A 34 16.94 12.06 -1.51
N LYS A 35 16.36 11.88 -0.32
CA LYS A 35 16.97 12.28 0.95
C LYS A 35 18.27 11.54 1.22
N LEU A 36 18.30 10.22 1.04
CA LEU A 36 19.52 9.42 1.19
C LEU A 36 20.64 9.89 0.25
N ALA A 37 20.32 10.13 -1.02
CA ALA A 37 21.29 10.59 -2.02
C ALA A 37 21.84 12.00 -1.68
N ALA A 38 21.02 12.85 -1.07
CA ALA A 38 21.41 14.18 -0.63
C ALA A 38 22.05 14.22 0.77
N GLY A 39 22.17 13.08 1.46
CA GLY A 39 22.66 13.02 2.85
C GLY A 39 21.72 13.67 3.88
N ILE A 40 20.45 13.87 3.54
CA ILE A 40 19.44 14.49 4.40
C ILE A 40 18.83 13.44 5.33
N GLN A 41 18.97 13.64 6.63
CA GLN A 41 18.39 12.75 7.65
C GLN A 41 17.08 13.29 8.26
N ASP A 42 16.77 14.56 7.99
CA ASP A 42 15.60 15.22 8.57
C ASP A 42 14.30 14.48 8.22
N ALA A 43 13.51 14.17 9.26
CA ALA A 43 12.23 13.47 9.20
C ALA A 43 12.22 12.13 8.43
N ILE A 44 13.37 11.53 8.11
CA ILE A 44 13.44 10.32 7.26
C ILE A 44 12.70 9.13 7.88
N PHE A 45 12.66 9.08 9.21
CA PHE A 45 11.90 8.08 9.97
C PHE A 45 10.40 8.19 9.68
N PHE A 46 9.83 9.40 9.66
CA PHE A 46 8.42 9.62 9.36
C PHE A 46 8.08 9.30 7.90
N ASP A 47 9.00 9.59 6.98
CA ASP A 47 8.84 9.19 5.58
C ASP A 47 8.79 7.65 5.46
N CYS A 48 9.66 6.95 6.20
CA CYS A 48 9.67 5.49 6.27
C CYS A 48 8.37 4.93 6.86
N MET A 49 7.87 5.50 7.97
CA MET A 49 6.58 5.11 8.56
C MET A 49 5.42 5.27 7.57
N ALA A 50 5.37 6.42 6.89
CA ALA A 50 4.33 6.70 5.91
C ALA A 50 4.39 5.73 4.73
N CYS A 51 5.57 5.49 4.18
CA CYS A 51 5.78 4.58 3.07
C CYS A 51 5.41 3.14 3.44
N ALA A 52 5.86 2.65 4.61
CA ALA A 52 5.53 1.34 5.12
C ALA A 52 4.01 1.12 5.28
N THR A 53 3.31 2.15 5.77
CA THR A 53 1.85 2.11 5.91
C THR A 53 1.16 2.05 4.54
N MET A 54 1.61 2.85 3.57
CA MET A 54 1.06 2.81 2.20
C MET A 54 1.33 1.48 1.51
N ILE A 55 2.49 0.84 1.72
CA ILE A 55 2.78 -0.52 1.22
C ILE A 55 1.76 -1.53 1.77
N ALA A 56 1.48 -1.48 3.08
CA ALA A 56 0.50 -2.36 3.70
C ALA A 56 -0.92 -2.16 3.14
N PHE A 57 -1.35 -0.91 2.95
CA PHE A 57 -2.65 -0.60 2.35
C PHE A 57 -2.74 -1.01 0.88
N ALA A 58 -1.69 -0.78 0.09
CA ALA A 58 -1.62 -1.21 -1.30
C ALA A 58 -1.76 -2.74 -1.39
N PHE A 59 -1.05 -3.50 -0.55
CA PHE A 59 -1.18 -4.95 -0.51
C PHE A 59 -2.61 -5.42 -0.18
N GLU A 60 -3.26 -4.82 0.82
CA GLU A 60 -4.65 -5.16 1.13
C GLU A 60 -5.61 -4.79 -0.01
N ALA A 61 -5.36 -3.68 -0.69
CA ALA A 61 -6.13 -3.26 -1.85
C ALA A 61 -5.94 -4.20 -3.06
N TYR A 62 -4.74 -4.78 -3.25
CA TYR A 62 -4.51 -5.86 -4.21
C TYR A 62 -5.37 -7.08 -3.88
N LEU A 63 -5.37 -7.53 -2.62
CA LEU A 63 -6.23 -8.64 -2.20
C LEU A 63 -7.70 -8.35 -2.48
N ASN A 64 -8.18 -7.13 -2.22
CA ASN A 64 -9.56 -6.75 -2.52
C ASN A 64 -9.85 -6.75 -4.02
N PHE A 65 -8.91 -6.28 -4.86
CA PHE A 65 -9.06 -6.28 -6.31
C PHE A 65 -9.17 -7.71 -6.85
N PHE A 66 -8.19 -8.57 -6.54
CA PHE A 66 -8.21 -9.96 -7.01
C PHE A 66 -9.37 -10.75 -6.40
N GLY A 67 -9.70 -10.51 -5.14
CA GLY A 67 -10.85 -11.13 -4.47
C GLY A 67 -12.16 -10.82 -5.19
N ALA A 68 -12.42 -9.56 -5.51
CA ALA A 68 -13.62 -9.15 -6.25
C ALA A 68 -13.68 -9.72 -7.68
N LYS A 69 -12.54 -10.09 -8.27
CA LYS A 69 -12.46 -10.65 -9.64
C LYS A 69 -12.52 -12.18 -9.69
N LEU A 70 -11.99 -12.86 -8.68
CA LEU A 70 -11.69 -14.30 -8.75
C LEU A 70 -12.44 -15.13 -7.70
N VAL A 71 -13.05 -14.50 -6.69
CA VAL A 71 -13.70 -15.19 -5.58
C VAL A 71 -15.17 -14.76 -5.51
N ASP A 72 -16.09 -15.72 -5.58
CA ASP A 72 -17.53 -15.47 -5.45
C ASP A 72 -18.15 -16.44 -4.42
N PRO A 73 -18.78 -15.96 -3.33
CA PRO A 73 -18.92 -14.55 -2.95
C PRO A 73 -17.63 -13.95 -2.35
N TRP A 74 -17.36 -12.67 -2.64
CA TRP A 74 -16.30 -11.90 -2.00
C TRP A 74 -16.82 -11.01 -0.87
N ASN A 75 -16.11 -11.00 0.27
CA ASN A 75 -16.36 -10.08 1.37
C ASN A 75 -15.10 -9.24 1.65
N GLU A 76 -15.10 -7.98 1.23
CA GLU A 76 -13.98 -7.05 1.39
C GLU A 76 -13.73 -6.61 2.83
N ARG A 77 -14.67 -6.84 3.75
CA ARG A 77 -14.56 -6.48 5.18
C ARG A 77 -14.04 -7.61 6.06
N GLN A 78 -13.77 -8.78 5.49
CA GLN A 78 -13.21 -9.91 6.25
C GLN A 78 -11.77 -9.64 6.70
N ARG A 79 -11.25 -10.46 7.62
CA ARG A 79 -9.88 -10.30 8.13
C ARG A 79 -8.88 -10.51 7.00
N ILE A 80 -7.77 -9.79 7.04
CA ILE A 80 -6.75 -9.83 5.98
C ILE A 80 -6.19 -11.24 5.74
N ASN A 81 -6.04 -12.07 6.79
CA ASN A 81 -5.59 -13.45 6.64
C ASN A 81 -6.60 -14.33 5.87
N ASP A 82 -7.90 -14.07 6.04
CA ASP A 82 -8.95 -14.77 5.30
C ASP A 82 -8.94 -14.33 3.84
N LYS A 83 -8.71 -13.03 3.57
CA LYS A 83 -8.52 -12.49 2.21
C LYS A 83 -7.34 -13.16 1.52
N ILE A 84 -6.19 -13.22 2.19
CA ILE A 84 -4.97 -13.88 1.68
C ILE A 84 -5.29 -15.32 1.30
N LYS A 85 -5.89 -16.10 2.21
CA LYS A 85 -6.21 -17.51 1.97
C LYS A 85 -7.10 -17.71 0.75
N GLN A 86 -8.16 -16.92 0.61
CA GLN A 86 -9.12 -17.05 -0.50
C GLN A 86 -8.49 -16.63 -1.83
N VAL A 87 -7.84 -15.46 -1.86
CA VAL A 87 -7.23 -14.90 -3.07
C VAL A 87 -6.08 -15.78 -3.55
N TYR A 88 -5.18 -16.18 -2.66
CA TYR A 88 -4.05 -17.02 -3.05
C TYR A 88 -4.50 -18.44 -3.42
N GLY A 89 -5.57 -18.94 -2.81
CA GLY A 89 -6.22 -20.18 -3.24
C GLY A 89 -6.76 -20.09 -4.67
N ALA A 90 -7.45 -19.00 -5.02
CA ALA A 90 -7.96 -18.75 -6.36
C ALA A 90 -6.82 -18.57 -7.40
N LEU A 91 -5.75 -17.90 -7.01
CA LEU A 91 -4.53 -17.72 -7.81
C LEU A 91 -3.63 -18.96 -7.84
N LYS A 92 -3.92 -20.02 -7.07
CA LYS A 92 -3.06 -21.20 -6.92
C LYS A 92 -1.62 -20.86 -6.52
N LEU A 93 -1.46 -19.79 -5.74
CA LEU A 93 -0.17 -19.34 -5.21
C LEU A 93 0.08 -19.94 -3.81
N ALA A 94 1.29 -20.45 -3.59
CA ALA A 94 1.74 -20.96 -2.30
C ALA A 94 2.89 -20.08 -1.76
N PRO A 95 2.58 -19.00 -1.02
CA PRO A 95 3.58 -18.04 -0.57
C PRO A 95 4.38 -18.57 0.62
N ASP A 96 5.70 -18.38 0.59
CA ASP A 96 6.55 -18.57 1.76
C ASP A 96 6.64 -17.26 2.55
N TRP A 97 5.85 -17.16 3.64
CA TRP A 97 5.79 -15.99 4.51
C TRP A 97 7.04 -15.75 5.37
N HIS A 98 8.04 -16.63 5.28
CA HIS A 98 9.33 -16.51 5.95
C HIS A 98 10.46 -16.09 4.99
N ALA A 99 10.20 -16.09 3.68
CA ALA A 99 11.13 -15.67 2.65
C ALA A 99 10.60 -14.46 1.86
N ARG A 100 11.54 -13.72 1.26
CA ARG A 100 11.18 -12.63 0.35
C ARG A 100 10.59 -13.21 -0.95
N PRO A 101 9.58 -12.56 -1.55
CA PRO A 101 9.09 -11.22 -1.20
C PRO A 101 8.01 -11.19 -0.10
N PHE A 102 7.38 -12.30 0.23
CA PHE A 102 6.20 -12.29 1.11
C PHE A 102 6.51 -11.91 2.55
N SER A 103 7.71 -12.21 3.06
CA SER A 103 8.12 -11.79 4.41
C SER A 103 8.22 -10.27 4.56
N GLY A 104 8.63 -9.54 3.52
CA GLY A 104 8.70 -8.08 3.54
C GLY A 104 7.32 -7.44 3.56
N VAL A 105 6.41 -7.91 2.71
CA VAL A 105 5.01 -7.45 2.70
C VAL A 105 4.30 -7.77 4.02
N ARG A 106 4.55 -8.96 4.59
CA ARG A 106 4.04 -9.33 5.91
C ARG A 106 4.53 -8.37 6.99
N ALA A 107 5.82 -8.02 7.00
CA ALA A 107 6.36 -7.08 7.98
C ALA A 107 5.65 -5.71 7.92
N MET A 108 5.34 -5.20 6.72
CA MET A 108 4.59 -3.94 6.58
C MET A 108 3.14 -4.06 7.06
N LYS A 109 2.49 -5.19 6.79
CA LYS A 109 1.15 -5.50 7.30
C LYS A 109 1.10 -5.63 8.82
N ASP A 110 2.13 -6.20 9.43
CA ASP A 110 2.26 -6.30 10.88
C ASP A 110 2.52 -4.92 11.51
N LEU A 111 3.38 -4.11 10.91
CA LEU A 111 3.61 -2.72 11.32
C LEU A 111 2.33 -1.86 11.26
N ARG A 112 1.57 -1.96 10.17
CA ARG A 112 0.28 -1.26 10.03
C ARG A 112 -0.71 -1.64 11.12
N ASP A 113 -0.77 -2.92 11.50
CA ASP A 113 -1.65 -3.36 12.59
C ASP A 113 -1.19 -2.83 13.95
N ILE A 114 0.13 -2.74 14.17
CA ILE A 114 0.68 -2.06 15.36
C ILE A 114 0.24 -0.61 15.40
N PHE A 115 0.34 0.14 14.30
CA PHE A 115 -0.08 1.54 14.25
C PHE A 115 -1.60 1.70 14.44
N ALA A 116 -2.41 0.85 13.79
CA ALA A 116 -3.86 0.90 13.91
C ALA A 116 -4.36 0.58 15.33
N HIS A 117 -3.59 -0.18 16.10
CA HIS A 117 -3.90 -0.57 17.47
C HIS A 117 -2.95 0.06 18.49
N GLY A 118 -2.27 1.16 18.15
CA GLY A 118 -1.22 1.78 18.96
C GLY A 118 -1.65 1.97 20.42
N LYS A 119 -1.13 1.14 21.32
CA LYS A 119 -1.31 1.26 22.76
C LYS A 119 -0.08 1.93 23.36
N PRO A 120 -0.23 2.77 24.40
CA PRO A 120 0.90 3.22 25.20
C PRO A 120 1.71 2.01 25.69
N GLN A 121 3.03 2.10 25.60
CA GLN A 121 3.97 1.08 26.07
C GLN A 121 4.92 1.72 27.09
N THR A 122 5.19 0.99 28.16
CA THR A 122 6.29 1.27 29.10
C THR A 122 7.31 0.16 28.91
N ILE A 123 8.54 0.51 28.56
CA ILE A 123 9.64 -0.43 28.34
C ILE A 123 10.64 -0.18 29.47
N GLU A 124 10.86 -1.20 30.29
CA GLU A 124 11.81 -1.19 31.39
C GLU A 124 12.90 -2.21 31.08
N MET A 125 14.13 -1.88 31.40
CA MET A 125 15.28 -2.78 31.25
C MET A 125 16.09 -2.76 32.54
N ASP A 126 16.34 -3.94 33.07
CA ASP A 126 17.17 -4.18 34.25
C ASP A 126 18.12 -5.33 33.88
N GLU A 127 19.38 -4.98 33.60
CA GLU A 127 20.40 -5.93 33.15
C GLU A 127 21.70 -5.66 33.91
N GLU A 128 22.27 -6.71 34.48
CA GLU A 128 23.63 -6.67 35.04
C GLU A 128 24.64 -6.71 33.89
N VAL A 129 25.36 -5.61 33.68
CA VAL A 129 26.41 -5.50 32.65
C VAL A 129 27.78 -5.41 33.30
N GLU A 130 28.68 -6.31 32.91
CA GLU A 130 30.11 -6.23 33.21
C GLU A 130 30.80 -5.43 32.09
N ALA A 131 31.31 -4.26 32.42
CA ALA A 131 31.98 -3.36 31.48
C ALA A 131 32.98 -2.46 32.22
N ASP A 132 34.01 -1.97 31.52
CA ASP A 132 34.95 -1.01 32.10
C ASP A 132 34.24 0.33 32.41
N TYR A 133 34.73 1.07 33.40
CA TYR A 133 34.09 2.32 33.86
C TYR A 133 33.86 3.33 32.72
N GLY A 134 34.78 3.40 31.75
CA GLY A 134 34.66 4.27 30.58
C GLY A 134 33.73 3.74 29.48
N GLU A 135 33.40 2.45 29.48
CA GLU A 135 32.45 1.83 28.53
C GLU A 135 30.99 2.02 28.95
N LEU A 136 30.75 2.27 30.24
CA LEU A 136 29.44 2.63 30.77
C LEU A 136 29.10 4.11 30.53
N ASP A 137 30.12 4.97 30.45
CA ASP A 137 29.95 6.41 30.20
C ASP A 137 29.57 6.64 28.73
N GLY A 138 28.29 6.88 28.47
CA GLY A 138 27.74 7.13 27.12
C GLY A 138 27.07 5.93 26.45
N LYS A 139 27.03 4.74 27.07
CA LYS A 139 26.26 3.60 26.57
C LYS A 139 24.76 3.89 26.70
N ARG A 140 24.13 4.29 25.59
CA ARG A 140 22.67 4.40 25.51
C ARG A 140 22.07 3.03 25.25
N CYS A 141 21.24 2.55 26.15
CA CYS A 141 20.42 1.37 25.93
C CYS A 141 19.30 1.73 24.94
N ASP A 142 19.20 0.97 23.86
CA ASP A 142 18.12 1.14 22.89
C ASP A 142 16.84 0.54 23.49
N LEU A 143 16.06 1.40 24.17
CA LEU A 143 14.74 1.07 24.71
C LEU A 143 13.62 1.36 23.69
N GLY A 144 13.96 1.52 22.41
CA GLY A 144 12.99 1.72 21.34
C GLY A 144 12.09 0.49 21.18
N PRO A 145 10.78 0.67 20.92
CA PRO A 145 9.92 -0.46 20.62
C PRO A 145 10.33 -1.13 19.31
N GLU A 146 10.20 -2.46 19.25
CA GLU A 146 10.67 -3.27 18.11
C GLU A 146 10.18 -2.81 16.73
N TRP A 147 9.01 -2.15 16.66
CA TRP A 147 8.46 -1.66 15.40
C TRP A 147 9.29 -0.51 14.78
N GLU A 148 10.09 0.22 15.56
CA GLU A 148 10.97 1.28 15.04
C GLU A 148 12.02 0.72 14.07
N LYS A 149 12.48 -0.53 14.31
CA LYS A 149 13.44 -1.23 13.44
C LYS A 149 12.88 -1.53 12.05
N LEU A 150 11.55 -1.52 11.90
CA LEU A 150 10.87 -1.68 10.60
C LEU A 150 10.76 -0.36 9.83
N CYS A 151 10.94 0.79 10.50
CA CYS A 151 10.83 2.13 9.94
C CYS A 151 12.20 2.68 9.49
N THR A 152 13.02 1.84 8.86
CA THR A 152 14.31 2.26 8.29
C THR A 152 14.25 2.33 6.77
N PRO A 153 15.06 3.20 6.13
CA PRO A 153 15.10 3.28 4.67
C PRO A 153 15.40 1.95 4.00
N ALA A 154 16.36 1.19 4.53
CA ALA A 154 16.72 -0.11 3.97
C ALA A 154 15.53 -1.10 4.01
N THR A 155 14.86 -1.21 5.15
CA THR A 155 13.70 -2.11 5.31
C THR A 155 12.56 -1.71 4.38
N VAL A 156 12.20 -0.43 4.35
CA VAL A 156 11.02 0.07 3.62
C VAL A 156 11.22 0.05 2.12
N LEU A 157 12.39 0.49 1.63
CA LEU A 157 12.71 0.44 0.20
C LEU A 157 12.72 -1.01 -0.31
N ALA A 158 13.26 -1.92 0.49
CA ALA A 158 13.24 -3.33 0.16
C ALA A 158 11.80 -3.88 0.17
N ALA A 159 10.96 -3.50 1.15
CA ALA A 159 9.57 -3.94 1.21
C ALA A 159 8.72 -3.41 0.04
N TYR A 160 9.03 -2.22 -0.49
CA TYR A 160 8.39 -1.73 -1.71
C TYR A 160 8.73 -2.60 -2.93
N GLY A 161 10.00 -3.00 -3.07
CA GLY A 161 10.39 -3.98 -4.10
C GLY A 161 9.68 -5.33 -3.95
N ASP A 162 9.47 -5.77 -2.71
CA ASP A 162 8.71 -6.99 -2.43
C ASP A 162 7.23 -6.86 -2.80
N LEU A 163 6.60 -5.70 -2.52
CA LEU A 163 5.22 -5.41 -2.93
C LEU A 163 5.05 -5.55 -4.44
N GLN A 164 5.98 -4.99 -5.22
CA GLN A 164 5.98 -5.08 -6.68
C GLN A 164 6.15 -6.52 -7.18
N ALA A 165 7.03 -7.29 -6.55
CA ALA A 165 7.22 -8.71 -6.87
C ALA A 165 5.97 -9.55 -6.55
N VAL A 166 5.30 -9.27 -5.42
CA VAL A 166 4.04 -9.91 -5.04
C VAL A 166 2.93 -9.56 -6.03
N TRP A 167 2.77 -8.27 -6.38
CA TRP A 167 1.79 -7.84 -7.38
C TRP A 167 1.98 -8.57 -8.70
N LYS A 168 3.22 -8.62 -9.19
CA LYS A 168 3.57 -9.32 -10.43
C LYS A 168 3.19 -10.80 -10.36
N ALA A 169 3.54 -11.50 -9.28
CA ALA A 169 3.19 -12.90 -9.11
C ALA A 169 1.67 -13.12 -9.09
N MET A 170 0.91 -12.23 -8.44
CA MET A 170 -0.55 -12.30 -8.41
C MET A 170 -1.15 -12.08 -9.80
N LEU A 171 -0.67 -11.08 -10.56
CA LEU A 171 -1.14 -10.79 -11.90
C LEU A 171 -0.87 -11.96 -12.86
N GLU A 172 0.36 -12.49 -12.87
CA GLU A 172 0.77 -13.63 -13.69
C GLU A 172 -0.11 -14.87 -13.45
N ASN A 173 -0.47 -15.13 -12.19
CA ASN A 173 -1.29 -16.30 -11.82
C ASN A 173 -2.80 -16.06 -11.99
N SER A 174 -3.22 -14.83 -12.22
CA SER A 174 -4.63 -14.49 -12.42
C SER A 174 -5.12 -14.70 -13.86
N GLY A 175 -4.20 -14.70 -14.83
CA GLY A 175 -4.53 -14.69 -16.26
C GLY A 175 -5.08 -13.35 -16.77
N MET A 176 -5.15 -12.31 -15.93
CA MET A 176 -5.55 -10.96 -16.33
C MET A 176 -4.40 -10.21 -16.99
N THR A 177 -4.76 -9.24 -17.84
CA THR A 177 -3.84 -8.29 -18.45
C THR A 177 -3.61 -7.08 -17.54
N MET A 178 -2.49 -6.37 -17.74
CA MET A 178 -2.22 -5.11 -17.03
C MET A 178 -3.31 -4.05 -17.28
N PHE A 179 -3.90 -4.02 -18.48
CA PHE A 179 -4.95 -3.05 -18.80
C PHE A 179 -6.21 -3.24 -17.94
N GLU A 180 -6.51 -4.47 -17.53
CA GLU A 180 -7.65 -4.76 -16.67
C GLU A 180 -7.45 -4.31 -15.21
N THR A 181 -6.21 -3.99 -14.82
CA THR A 181 -5.89 -3.48 -13.48
C THR A 181 -5.78 -1.95 -13.44
N MET A 182 -5.82 -1.28 -14.60
CA MET A 182 -5.72 0.18 -14.67
C MET A 182 -7.08 0.86 -14.52
N ASP A 183 -7.07 2.07 -13.96
CA ASP A 183 -8.21 2.98 -14.06
C ASP A 183 -8.55 3.22 -15.54
N HIS A 184 -9.81 3.04 -15.90
CA HIS A 184 -10.28 3.26 -17.26
C HIS A 184 -11.73 3.75 -17.26
N GLY A 185 -12.18 4.30 -18.38
CA GLY A 185 -13.55 4.75 -18.53
C GLY A 185 -13.94 4.88 -19.98
N GLU A 186 -15.24 4.85 -20.20
CA GLU A 186 -15.85 5.02 -21.51
C GLU A 186 -16.94 6.08 -21.42
N GLY A 187 -17.22 6.74 -22.54
CA GLY A 187 -18.27 7.73 -22.57
C GLY A 187 -18.66 8.15 -23.97
N GLY A 188 -19.86 8.72 -24.05
CA GLY A 188 -20.43 9.16 -25.30
C GLY A 188 -21.42 10.29 -25.09
N THR A 189 -21.44 11.20 -26.06
CA THR A 189 -22.45 12.26 -26.15
C THR A 189 -23.32 11.97 -27.35
N THR A 190 -24.60 11.75 -27.12
CA THR A 190 -25.61 11.56 -28.17
C THR A 190 -26.43 12.82 -28.31
N TYR A 191 -26.41 13.45 -29.49
CA TYR A 191 -27.28 14.58 -29.78
C TYR A 191 -28.76 14.15 -29.75
N ILE A 192 -29.62 14.94 -29.11
CA ILE A 192 -31.06 14.70 -29.04
C ILE A 192 -31.84 15.71 -29.89
N GLY A 193 -31.46 17.00 -29.87
CA GLY A 193 -32.18 18.04 -30.61
C GLY A 193 -31.72 19.44 -30.26
N ASP A 194 -32.21 20.44 -31.00
CA ASP A 194 -32.01 21.85 -30.66
C ASP A 194 -33.02 22.29 -29.60
N VAL A 195 -32.65 23.26 -28.77
CA VAL A 195 -33.55 23.89 -27.79
C VAL A 195 -33.92 25.27 -28.33
N GLU A 196 -35.20 25.48 -28.65
CA GLU A 196 -35.68 26.79 -29.06
C GLU A 196 -35.46 27.82 -27.93
N PRO A 197 -35.09 29.07 -28.27
CA PRO A 197 -34.97 30.12 -27.27
C PRO A 197 -36.33 30.33 -26.61
N ALA A 198 -36.37 30.35 -25.27
CA ALA A 198 -37.59 30.67 -24.54
C ALA A 198 -38.08 32.05 -24.98
N GLY A 199 -39.31 32.12 -25.49
CA GLY A 199 -39.92 33.38 -25.93
C GLY A 199 -39.97 34.39 -24.79
N GLU A 200 -39.59 35.63 -25.10
CA GLU A 200 -39.74 36.81 -24.23
C GLU A 200 -41.21 37.15 -23.96
#